data_AF-I2CQ32-F1
#
_entry.id   AF-I2CQ32-F1
#
_cell.length_a   1.000
_cell.length_b   1.000
_cell.length_c   1.000
_cell.angle_alpha   90.00
_cell.angle_beta   90.00
_cell.angle_gamma   90.00
#
_symmetry.space_group_name_H-M   'P 1'
#
loop_
_entity.id
_entity.type
_entity.pdbx_description
1 polymer ?
#
loop_
_entity_poly.entity_id
_entity_poly.type
_entity_poly.pdbx_seq_one_letter_code
_entity_poly.pdbx_strand_id
1 'polypeptide(L)'
;MVTGVEYLKIDDEGLHLKLKSSGETKVLNVDTIVTCAGQEPLRELQAPLSAAGLGVFRIGGAEMAAELDAKRAIDQGTRLAACLEKAKPGEVFSAPVSWEAKVMSKLGFMK
;
A
#
# COMPACT_ATOMS: atom_id res chain seq x y z
N MET A 1 -9.69 23.47 2.15
CA MET A 1 -8.71 22.51 1.60
C MET A 1 -8.22 23.07 0.27
N VAL A 2 -6.90 23.21 0.07
CA VAL A 2 -6.35 23.68 -1.21
C VAL A 2 -6.06 22.46 -2.07
N THR A 3 -6.65 22.39 -3.25
CA THR A 3 -6.47 21.27 -4.19
C THR A 3 -5.66 21.72 -5.40
N GLY A 4 -5.09 20.76 -6.13
CA GLY A 4 -4.34 21.07 -7.35
C GLY A 4 -3.06 21.88 -7.09
N VAL A 5 -2.29 21.49 -6.08
CA VAL A 5 -1.01 22.13 -5.73
C VAL A 5 0.19 21.32 -6.20
N GLU A 6 1.31 22.00 -6.36
CA GLU A 6 2.65 21.42 -6.39
C GLU A 6 3.37 21.85 -5.11
N TYR A 7 3.96 20.89 -4.38
CA TYR A 7 4.74 21.17 -3.17
C TYR A 7 6.17 21.53 -3.57
N LEU A 8 6.63 22.72 -3.23
CA LEU A 8 7.92 23.24 -3.69
C LEU A 8 9.04 22.97 -2.68
N LYS A 9 8.86 23.42 -1.43
CA LYS A 9 9.84 23.27 -0.35
C LYS A 9 9.22 23.47 1.03
N ILE A 10 9.99 23.10 2.05
CA ILE A 10 9.73 23.35 3.46
C ILE A 10 10.93 24.11 4.01
N ASP A 11 10.70 25.23 4.68
CA ASP A 11 11.71 26.02 5.39
C ASP A 11 11.11 26.76 6.60
N ASP A 12 11.88 27.69 7.19
CA ASP A 12 11.48 28.44 8.37
C ASP A 12 10.25 29.35 8.16
N GLU A 13 9.90 29.67 6.90
CA GLU A 13 8.67 30.41 6.58
C GLU A 13 7.44 29.50 6.47
N GLY A 14 7.66 28.17 6.44
CA GLY A 14 6.63 27.15 6.41
C GLY A 14 6.61 26.32 5.12
N LEU A 15 5.41 25.97 4.66
CA LEU A 15 5.21 25.11 3.47
C LEU A 15 4.97 25.95 2.22
N HIS A 16 5.86 25.84 1.24
CA HIS A 16 5.76 26.53 -0.04
C HIS A 16 5.01 25.68 -1.06
N LEU A 17 3.96 26.24 -1.67
CA LEU A 17 3.12 25.60 -2.68
C LEU A 17 3.02 26.46 -3.93
N LYS A 18 2.84 25.82 -5.08
CA LYS A 18 2.39 26.46 -6.32
C LYS A 18 0.98 25.99 -6.67
N LEU A 19 0.07 26.93 -6.92
CA LEU A 19 -1.27 26.62 -7.42
C LEU A 19 -1.16 26.23 -8.91
N LYS A 20 -1.56 25.02 -9.29
CA LYS A 20 -1.48 24.60 -10.70
C LYS A 20 -2.42 25.38 -11.63
N SER A 21 -3.53 25.89 -11.09
CA SER A 21 -4.52 26.65 -11.85
C SER A 21 -4.05 28.04 -12.26
N SER A 22 -3.34 28.75 -11.37
CA SER A 22 -2.88 30.13 -11.61
C SER A 22 -1.38 30.26 -11.81
N GLY A 23 -0.59 29.25 -11.44
CA GLY A 23 0.88 29.32 -11.39
C GLY A 23 1.42 30.14 -10.23
N GLU A 24 0.56 30.71 -9.39
CA GLU A 24 0.92 31.53 -8.23
C GLU A 24 1.62 30.69 -7.15
N THR A 25 2.65 31.27 -6.55
CA THR A 25 3.34 30.67 -5.38
C THR A 25 2.77 31.25 -4.10
N LYS A 26 2.50 30.37 -3.13
CA LYS A 26 1.96 30.72 -1.81
C LYS A 26 2.76 30.02 -0.72
N VAL A 27 3.01 30.72 0.38
CA VAL A 27 3.61 30.15 1.58
C VAL A 27 2.54 29.96 2.64
N LEU A 28 2.45 28.76 3.20
CA LEU A 28 1.64 28.49 4.39
C LEU A 28 2.56 28.55 5.61
N ASN A 29 2.49 29.66 6.34
CA ASN A 29 3.19 29.81 7.61
C ASN A 29 2.49 28.95 8.67
N VAL A 30 3.06 27.78 8.96
CA VAL A 30 2.53 26.78 9.89
C VAL A 30 3.65 26.24 10.77
N ASP A 31 3.33 25.95 12.03
CA ASP A 31 4.31 25.45 12.99
C ASP A 31 4.64 23.96 12.78
N THR A 32 3.78 23.21 12.10
CA THR A 32 3.91 21.76 11.94
C THR A 32 3.38 21.31 10.59
N ILE A 33 4.16 20.47 9.93
CA ILE A 33 3.81 19.85 8.65
C ILE A 33 3.74 18.34 8.88
N VAL A 34 2.55 17.77 8.69
CA VAL A 34 2.34 16.33 8.82
C VAL A 34 2.31 15.70 7.43
N THR A 35 3.23 14.77 7.17
CA THR A 35 3.33 14.07 5.88
C THR A 35 2.43 12.84 5.88
N CYS A 36 1.30 12.94 5.18
CA CYS A 36 0.38 11.83 4.92
C CYS A 36 0.48 11.35 3.46
N ALA A 37 1.70 11.10 2.97
CA ALA A 37 2.00 10.84 1.54
C ALA A 37 1.84 9.37 1.11
N GLY A 38 1.02 8.60 1.82
CA GLY A 38 0.85 7.16 1.59
C GLY A 38 1.71 6.30 2.51
N GLN A 39 1.89 5.04 2.11
CA GLN A 39 2.54 4.00 2.91
C GLN A 39 3.39 3.09 2.02
N GLU A 40 4.45 2.50 2.58
CA GLU A 40 5.28 1.49 1.92
C GLU A 40 5.27 0.17 2.72
N PRO A 41 5.40 -1.01 2.06
CA PRO A 41 5.47 -2.28 2.77
C PRO A 41 6.72 -2.38 3.65
N LEU A 42 6.54 -2.61 4.96
CA LEU A 42 7.65 -2.88 5.88
C LEU A 42 7.97 -4.38 5.90
N ARG A 43 9.17 -4.76 5.44
CA ARG A 43 9.57 -6.18 5.24
C ARG A 43 10.95 -6.52 5.79
N GLU A 44 11.50 -5.70 6.67
CA GLU A 44 12.87 -5.84 7.18
C GLU A 44 13.18 -7.23 7.77
N LEU A 45 12.19 -7.88 8.38
CA LEU A 45 12.34 -9.21 8.98
C LEU A 45 12.22 -10.37 7.99
N GLN A 46 11.73 -10.13 6.76
CA GLN A 46 11.46 -11.21 5.81
C GLN A 46 12.73 -11.98 5.44
N ALA A 47 13.78 -11.26 5.05
CA ALA A 47 15.06 -11.85 4.65
C ALA A 47 15.77 -12.59 5.81
N PRO A 48 15.97 -11.99 7.01
CA PRO A 48 16.66 -12.67 8.09
C PRO A 48 15.90 -13.90 8.61
N LEU A 49 14.57 -13.87 8.68
CA LEU A 49 13.78 -15.03 9.11
C LEU A 49 13.84 -16.17 8.08
N SER A 50 13.76 -15.83 6.78
CA SER A 50 13.93 -16.82 5.70
C SER A 50 15.32 -17.45 5.73
N ALA A 51 16.37 -16.66 5.96
CA ALA A 51 17.74 -17.14 6.05
C ALA A 51 17.97 -18.06 7.26
N ALA A 52 17.21 -17.88 8.34
CA ALA A 52 17.20 -18.77 9.51
C ALA A 52 16.44 -20.09 9.26
N GLY A 53 15.91 -20.32 8.05
CA GLY A 53 15.16 -21.53 7.71
C GLY A 53 13.73 -21.54 8.23
N LEU A 54 13.21 -20.41 8.69
CA LEU A 54 11.82 -20.29 9.16
C LEU A 54 10.87 -20.13 7.97
N GLY A 55 9.67 -20.70 8.09
CA GLY A 55 8.59 -20.43 7.15
C GLY A 55 8.06 -19.01 7.34
N VAL A 56 8.20 -18.17 6.31
CA VAL A 56 7.76 -16.77 6.34
C VAL A 56 6.60 -16.56 5.36
N PHE A 57 5.49 -16.05 5.87
CA PHE A 57 4.33 -15.64 5.09
C PHE A 57 4.13 -14.13 5.21
N ARG A 58 3.63 -13.52 4.14
CA ARG A 58 3.32 -12.09 4.09
C ARG A 58 1.82 -11.89 3.94
N ILE A 59 1.28 -11.00 4.76
CA ILE A 59 -0.13 -10.60 4.75
C ILE A 59 -0.24 -9.10 5.05
N GLY A 60 -1.39 -8.50 4.76
CA GLY A 60 -1.71 -7.11 5.03
C GLY A 60 -0.70 -6.12 4.45
N GLY A 61 -0.38 -5.07 5.20
CA GLY A 61 0.53 -4.01 4.78
C GLY A 61 1.95 -4.49 4.44
N ALA A 62 2.42 -5.55 5.10
CA ALA A 62 3.73 -6.14 4.81
C ALA A 62 3.75 -6.83 3.43
N GLU A 63 2.61 -7.36 2.97
CA GLU A 63 2.45 -7.82 1.60
C GLU A 63 2.27 -6.63 0.65
N MET A 64 1.33 -5.74 0.93
CA MET A 64 1.08 -4.57 0.12
C MET A 64 0.51 -3.45 0.99
N ALA A 65 1.20 -2.33 1.04
CA ALA A 65 0.76 -1.12 1.72
C ALA A 65 -0.05 -0.28 0.71
N ALA A 66 -1.36 -0.54 0.70
CA ALA A 66 -2.35 0.35 0.08
C ALA A 66 -3.17 0.98 1.21
N GLU A 67 -3.88 2.07 0.93
CA GLU A 67 -4.56 2.94 1.91
C GLU A 67 -5.40 2.22 2.99
N LEU A 68 -6.74 2.22 2.88
CA LEU A 68 -7.65 1.68 3.89
C LEU A 68 -7.86 0.18 3.67
N ASP A 69 -6.84 -0.59 3.96
CA ASP A 69 -6.76 -2.00 3.57
C ASP A 69 -7.03 -3.02 4.69
N ALA A 70 -7.65 -2.59 5.79
CA ALA A 70 -7.91 -3.47 6.93
C ALA A 70 -8.66 -4.75 6.53
N LYS A 71 -9.62 -4.65 5.59
CA LYS A 71 -10.39 -5.80 5.09
C LYS A 71 -9.51 -6.89 4.45
N ARG A 72 -8.55 -6.52 3.60
CA ARG A 72 -7.64 -7.49 2.95
C ARG A 72 -6.68 -8.08 3.98
N ALA A 73 -6.11 -7.26 4.86
CA ALA A 73 -5.22 -7.73 5.91
C ALA A 73 -5.92 -8.79 6.80
N ILE A 74 -7.17 -8.53 7.19
CA ILE A 74 -8.00 -9.46 7.97
C ILE A 74 -8.30 -10.74 7.18
N ASP A 75 -8.72 -10.63 5.91
CA ASP A 75 -9.01 -11.80 5.05
C ASP A 75 -7.76 -12.69 4.88
N GLN A 76 -6.62 -12.11 4.52
CA GLN A 76 -5.36 -12.84 4.35
C GLN A 76 -4.90 -13.52 5.64
N GLY A 77 -4.92 -12.80 6.77
CA GLY A 77 -4.54 -13.37 8.07
C GLY A 77 -5.47 -14.49 8.52
N THR A 78 -6.77 -14.33 8.31
CA THR A 78 -7.78 -15.35 8.66
C THR A 78 -7.61 -16.61 7.83
N ARG A 79 -7.41 -16.47 6.50
CA ARG A 79 -7.19 -17.60 5.59
C ARG A 79 -5.92 -18.36 5.90
N LEU A 80 -4.82 -17.64 6.17
CA LEU A 80 -3.55 -18.23 6.55
C LEU A 80 -3.68 -19.03 7.86
N ALA A 81 -4.29 -18.43 8.89
CA ALA A 81 -4.47 -19.08 10.19
C ALA A 81 -5.37 -20.33 10.13
N ALA A 82 -6.44 -20.27 9.33
CA ALA A 82 -7.35 -21.39 9.14
C ALA A 82 -6.85 -22.44 8.12
N CYS A 83 -5.65 -22.27 7.55
CA CYS A 83 -5.06 -23.15 6.53
C CYS A 83 -6.02 -23.45 5.36
N LEU A 84 -6.82 -22.46 4.95
CA LEU A 84 -7.85 -22.64 3.92
C LEU A 84 -7.27 -22.84 2.51
N GLU A 85 -5.99 -22.50 2.34
CA GLU A 85 -5.24 -22.62 1.09
C GLU A 85 -3.94 -23.39 1.35
N LYS A 86 -3.48 -24.20 0.40
CA LYS A 86 -2.19 -24.92 0.46
C LYS A 86 -1.01 -23.98 0.17
N ALA A 87 -1.02 -22.81 0.79
CA ALA A 87 -0.07 -21.78 0.47
C ALA A 87 1.32 -22.12 1.01
N LYS A 88 2.35 -21.88 0.20
CA LYS A 88 3.75 -22.03 0.62
C LYS A 88 4.32 -20.70 1.13
N PRO A 89 5.33 -20.73 2.00
CA PRO A 89 6.07 -19.52 2.37
C PRO A 89 6.47 -18.72 1.13
N GLY A 90 6.16 -17.42 1.14
CA GLY A 90 6.39 -16.51 0.01
C GLY A 90 5.25 -16.40 -1.01
N GLU A 91 4.18 -17.20 -0.93
CA GLU A 91 3.00 -17.02 -1.76
C GLU A 91 2.10 -15.87 -1.27
N VAL A 92 1.47 -15.17 -2.22
CA VAL A 92 0.53 -14.09 -1.92
C VAL A 92 -0.86 -14.66 -1.70
N PHE A 93 -1.37 -14.51 -0.47
CA PHE A 93 -2.77 -14.82 -0.18
C PHE A 93 -3.66 -13.80 -0.85
N SER A 94 -4.55 -14.23 -1.73
CA SER A 94 -5.53 -13.35 -2.34
C SER A 94 -6.88 -14.03 -2.34
N ALA A 95 -7.95 -13.25 -2.21
CA ALA A 95 -9.29 -13.80 -2.29
C ALA A 95 -9.44 -14.58 -3.62
N PRO A 96 -10.00 -15.80 -3.60
CA PRO A 96 -10.18 -16.57 -4.81
C PRO A 96 -11.02 -15.77 -5.80
N VAL A 97 -10.48 -15.56 -7.01
CA VAL A 97 -11.22 -14.90 -8.09
C VAL A 97 -12.52 -15.64 -8.36
N SER A 98 -13.60 -14.87 -8.58
CA SER A 98 -14.92 -15.44 -8.86
C SER A 98 -14.88 -16.32 -10.12
N TRP A 99 -15.85 -17.22 -10.25
CA TRP A 99 -15.87 -18.13 -11.40
C TRP A 99 -16.03 -17.36 -12.72
N GLU A 100 -16.76 -16.22 -12.72
CA GLU A 100 -16.89 -15.33 -13.88
C GLU A 100 -15.52 -14.75 -14.26
N ALA A 101 -14.77 -14.22 -13.28
CA ALA A 101 -13.45 -13.66 -13.51
C ALA A 101 -12.45 -14.69 -14.04
N LYS A 102 -12.52 -15.94 -13.55
CA LYS A 102 -11.71 -17.06 -14.07
C LYS A 102 -12.02 -17.36 -15.53
N VAL A 103 -13.30 -17.36 -15.91
CA VAL A 103 -13.75 -17.59 -17.30
C VAL A 103 -13.28 -16.45 -18.20
N MET A 104 -13.43 -15.20 -17.77
CA MET A 104 -13.03 -14.01 -18.54
C MET A 104 -11.51 -13.93 -18.76
N SER A 105 -10.71 -14.28 -17.75
CA SER A 105 -9.25 -14.40 -17.86
C SER A 105 -8.84 -15.50 -18.86
N LYS A 106 -9.47 -16.68 -18.79
CA LYS A 106 -9.19 -17.80 -19.72
C LYS A 106 -9.54 -17.48 -21.17
N LEU A 107 -10.56 -16.65 -21.38
CA LEU A 107 -11.02 -16.21 -22.70
C LEU A 107 -10.23 -15.00 -23.24
N GLY A 108 -9.24 -14.49 -22.50
CA GLY A 108 -8.35 -13.39 -22.94
C GLY A 108 -8.96 -11.99 -22.87
N PHE A 109 -10.05 -11.81 -22.12
CA PHE A 109 -10.75 -10.52 -21.99
C PHE A 109 -10.21 -9.59 -20.89
N MET A 110 -9.25 -10.06 -20.07
CA MET A 110 -8.53 -9.25 -19.08
C MET A 110 -7.03 -9.32 -19.40
N LYS A 111 -6.45 -8.18 -19.82
CA LYS A 111 -5.00 -7.95 -19.86
C LYS A 111 -4.53 -7.43 -18.51
#